data_AF-A0A1I1AF08-F1
#
_entry.id   AF-A0A1I1AF08-F1
#
_cell.length_a   1.000
_cell.length_b   1.000
_cell.length_c   1.000
_cell.angle_alpha   90.00
_cell.angle_beta   90.00
_cell.angle_gamma   90.00
#
_symmetry.space_group_name_H-M   'P 1'
#
loop_
_entity.id
_entity.type
_entity.pdbx_description
1 polymer ?
#
loop_
_entity_poly.entity_id
_entity_poly.type
_entity_poly.pdbx_seq_one_letter_code
_entity_poly.pdbx_strand_id
1 'polypeptide(L)'
;MAKEKDEESLVKCIYNDMVFYVPSDVFSIVLLRTQRYSTKKYVRYKEGAELYSMSERKFTDLANNSDAVVHVDKIALVDLEKVEEYIKLNNS
;
A
#
# COMPACT_ATOMS: atom_id res chain seq x y z
N MET A 1 10.11 7.67 -18.78
CA MET A 1 9.93 9.05 -18.29
C MET A 1 9.63 8.97 -16.81
N ALA A 2 10.59 9.35 -15.97
CA ALA A 2 10.40 9.36 -14.52
C ALA A 2 9.33 10.42 -14.22
N LYS A 3 8.23 10.03 -13.57
CA LYS A 3 7.24 10.98 -13.08
C LYS A 3 7.96 11.93 -12.12
N GLU A 4 7.93 13.21 -12.47
CA GLU A 4 8.22 14.35 -11.60
C GLU A 4 7.42 14.12 -10.31
N LYS A 5 8.11 13.77 -9.21
CA LYS A 5 7.47 13.64 -7.91
C LYS A 5 7.15 15.07 -7.45
N ASP A 6 5.87 15.43 -7.49
CA ASP A 6 5.33 16.73 -7.10
C ASP A 6 6.02 17.31 -5.85
N GLU A 7 6.35 18.60 -5.90
CA GLU A 7 6.88 19.37 -4.75
C GLU A 7 5.94 19.32 -3.52
N GLU A 8 4.67 18.99 -3.71
CA GLU A 8 3.68 18.75 -2.63
C GLU A 8 3.98 17.52 -1.76
N SER A 9 4.94 16.66 -2.16
CA SER A 9 5.30 15.47 -1.40
C SER A 9 6.51 15.68 -0.48
N LEU A 10 6.95 16.91 -0.17
CA LEU A 10 8.10 17.17 0.69
C LEU A 10 7.67 17.76 2.05
N VAL A 11 8.21 17.21 3.13
CA VAL A 11 8.08 17.71 4.50
C VAL A 11 9.31 18.54 4.83
N LYS A 12 9.11 19.80 5.20
CA LYS A 12 10.16 20.66 5.72
C LYS A 12 10.46 20.30 7.17
N CYS A 13 11.71 19.96 7.46
CA CYS A 13 12.18 19.63 8.79
C CYS A 13 13.28 20.61 9.21
N ILE A 14 13.32 20.91 10.51
CA ILE A 14 14.27 21.88 11.10
C ILE A 14 14.95 21.23 12.30
N TYR A 15 16.28 21.22 12.31
CA TYR A 15 17.10 20.71 13.42
C TYR A 15 18.38 21.53 13.55
N ASN A 16 18.64 22.11 14.72
CA ASN A 16 19.80 22.97 14.98
C ASN A 16 20.03 24.02 13.87
N ASP A 17 18.97 24.77 13.53
CA ASP A 17 18.95 25.80 12.48
C ASP A 17 19.24 25.30 11.04
N MET A 18 19.40 23.99 10.85
CA MET A 18 19.50 23.37 9.54
C MET A 18 18.11 23.01 9.01
N VAL A 19 17.83 23.41 7.78
CA VAL A 19 16.59 23.08 7.06
C VAL A 19 16.86 21.94 6.08
N PHE A 20 16.06 20.89 6.16
CA PHE A 20 16.09 19.76 5.25
C PHE A 20 14.67 19.46 4.76
N TYR A 21 14.55 19.10 3.48
CA TYR A 21 13.29 18.68 2.87
C TYR A 21 13.33 17.17 2.71
N VAL A 22 12.40 16.49 3.35
CA VAL A 22 12.32 15.03 3.36
C VAL A 22 11.06 14.63 2.61
N PRO A 23 11.13 13.70 1.64
CA PRO A 23 9.93 13.12 1.06
C PRO A 23 8.94 12.62 2.13
N SER A 24 7.66 12.92 1.97
CA SER A 24 6.61 12.66 2.96
C SER A 24 6.45 11.18 3.28
N ASP A 25 6.74 10.31 2.30
CA ASP A 25 6.83 8.86 2.47
C ASP A 25 7.99 8.47 3.40
N VAL A 26 9.18 9.03 3.19
CA VAL A 26 10.36 8.82 4.04
C VAL A 26 10.12 9.35 5.44
N PHE A 27 9.57 10.56 5.57
CA PHE A 27 9.24 11.18 6.86
C PHE A 27 8.24 10.33 7.64
N SER A 28 7.19 9.84 6.99
CA SER A 28 6.17 8.99 7.61
C SER A 28 6.74 7.65 8.10
N ILE A 29 7.62 7.00 7.32
CA ILE A 29 8.28 5.75 7.72
C ILE A 29 9.12 5.96 8.99
N VAL A 30 9.87 7.05 9.06
CA VAL A 30 10.75 7.36 10.20
C VAL A 30 9.94 7.74 11.44
N LEU A 31 8.91 8.58 11.29
CA LEU A 31 8.14 9.12 12.42
C LEU A 31 7.18 8.09 13.02
N LEU A 32 6.39 7.42 12.17
CA LEU A 32 5.27 6.61 12.65
C LEU A 32 5.68 5.17 12.98
N ARG A 33 6.91 4.74 12.61
CA ARG A 33 7.33 3.32 12.62
C ARG A 33 6.31 2.37 11.96
N THR A 34 5.33 2.92 11.23
CA THR A 34 4.28 2.14 10.59
C THR A 34 4.96 1.29 9.55
N GLN A 35 4.80 -0.03 9.70
CA GLN A 35 5.01 -0.95 8.60
C GLN A 35 4.32 -0.34 7.40
N ARG A 36 5.10 -0.09 6.35
CA ARG A 36 4.67 0.54 5.10
C ARG A 36 3.23 0.14 4.82
N TYR A 37 2.29 1.09 4.83
CA TYR A 37 1.12 0.96 3.98
C TYR A 37 1.71 0.80 2.58
N SER A 38 1.74 -0.43 2.14
CA SER A 38 2.51 -0.84 0.98
C SER A 38 1.93 -0.10 -0.22
N THR A 39 2.72 0.76 -0.86
CA THR A 39 2.35 1.37 -2.13
C THR A 39 2.37 0.34 -3.27
N LYS A 40 2.55 -0.94 -2.96
CA LYS A 40 2.49 -2.01 -3.95
C LYS A 40 1.07 -2.14 -4.44
N LYS A 41 0.90 -2.05 -5.75
CA LYS A 41 -0.36 -2.40 -6.43
C LYS A 41 -0.71 -3.88 -6.28
N TYR A 42 0.31 -4.75 -6.20
CA TYR A 42 0.14 -6.20 -6.13
C TYR A 42 0.82 -6.79 -4.90
N VAL A 43 0.11 -7.68 -4.21
CA VAL A 43 0.64 -8.41 -3.04
C VAL A 43 0.34 -9.91 -3.15
N ARG A 44 1.09 -10.75 -2.44
CA ARG A 44 0.70 -12.16 -2.24
C ARG A 44 -0.33 -12.28 -1.12
N TYR A 45 -1.04 -13.39 -1.05
CA TYR A 45 -2.09 -13.63 -0.05
C TYR A 45 -1.65 -13.33 1.38
N LYS A 46 -0.51 -13.87 1.82
CA LYS A 46 0.02 -13.61 3.16
C LYS A 46 0.24 -12.12 3.46
N GLU A 47 0.87 -11.39 2.53
CA GLU A 47 1.14 -9.95 2.71
C GLU A 47 -0.17 -9.14 2.71
N GLY A 48 -1.10 -9.46 1.83
CA GLY A 48 -2.42 -8.81 1.80
C GLY A 48 -3.23 -9.09 3.08
N ALA A 49 -3.19 -10.31 3.59
CA ALA A 49 -3.85 -10.68 4.84
C ALA A 49 -3.31 -9.86 6.03
N GLU A 50 -2.00 -9.68 6.11
CA GLU A 50 -1.34 -8.82 7.11
C GLU A 50 -1.79 -7.35 6.95
N LEU A 51 -1.81 -6.82 5.72
CA LEU A 51 -2.23 -5.45 5.40
C LEU A 51 -3.63 -5.10 5.90
N TYR A 52 -4.59 -6.02 5.72
CA TYR A 52 -5.97 -5.83 6.17
C TYR A 52 -6.23 -6.42 7.56
N SER A 53 -5.19 -6.84 8.28
CA SER A 53 -5.29 -7.42 9.62
C SER A 53 -6.33 -8.55 9.70
N MET A 54 -6.34 -9.45 8.71
CA MET A 54 -7.27 -10.59 8.62
C MET A 54 -6.54 -11.90 8.35
N SER A 55 -7.24 -13.04 8.50
CA SER A 55 -6.65 -14.34 8.20
C SER A 55 -6.39 -14.51 6.70
N GLU A 56 -5.33 -15.23 6.34
CA GLU A 56 -4.98 -15.49 4.93
C GLU A 56 -6.13 -16.13 4.15
N ARG A 57 -6.88 -17.02 4.80
CA ARG A 57 -8.09 -17.62 4.22
C ARG A 57 -9.13 -16.55 3.84
N LYS A 58 -9.50 -15.67 4.79
CA LYS A 58 -10.49 -14.61 4.53
C LYS A 58 -10.02 -13.64 3.46
N PHE A 59 -8.74 -13.30 3.46
CA PHE A 59 -8.17 -12.44 2.43
C PHE A 59 -8.18 -13.11 1.05
N THR A 60 -7.89 -14.42 0.99
CA THR A 60 -7.98 -15.20 -0.24
C THR A 60 -9.40 -15.24 -0.78
N ASP A 61 -10.40 -15.49 0.08
CA ASP A 61 -11.81 -15.47 -0.31
C ASP A 61 -12.22 -14.09 -0.84
N LEU A 62 -11.82 -13.02 -0.15
CA LEU A 62 -12.05 -11.64 -0.57
C LEU A 62 -11.42 -11.32 -1.93
N ALA A 63 -10.16 -11.74 -2.15
CA ALA A 63 -9.45 -11.52 -3.40
C ALA A 63 -10.13 -12.25 -4.58
N ASN A 64 -10.61 -13.48 -4.35
CA ASN A 64 -11.36 -14.23 -5.36
C ASN A 64 -12.73 -13.60 -5.64
N ASN A 65 -13.48 -13.20 -4.61
CA ASN A 65 -14.79 -12.58 -4.76
C ASN A 65 -14.75 -11.21 -5.47
N SER A 66 -13.62 -10.52 -5.37
CA SER A 66 -13.37 -9.24 -6.04
C SER A 66 -12.75 -9.36 -7.43
N ASP A 67 -12.54 -10.58 -7.94
CA ASP A 67 -11.83 -10.84 -9.21
C ASP A 67 -10.45 -10.13 -9.26
N ALA A 68 -9.77 -10.07 -8.11
CA ALA A 68 -8.52 -9.35 -7.94
C ALA A 68 -7.27 -10.21 -8.14
N VAL A 69 -7.42 -11.52 -8.34
CA VAL A 69 -6.30 -12.47 -8.44
C VAL A 69 -5.75 -12.54 -9.86
N VAL A 70 -4.47 -12.21 -10.01
CA VAL A 70 -3.69 -12.31 -11.26
C VAL A 70 -2.62 -13.38 -11.11
N HIS A 71 -2.51 -14.26 -12.10
CA HIS A 71 -1.51 -15.32 -12.12
C HIS A 71 -0.36 -14.95 -13.06
N VAL A 72 0.86 -14.88 -12.52
CA VAL A 72 2.09 -14.60 -13.28
C VAL A 72 3.12 -15.66 -12.92
N ASP A 73 3.61 -16.41 -13.90
CA ASP A 73 4.62 -17.46 -13.70
C ASP A 73 4.34 -18.42 -12.53
N LYS A 74 3.09 -18.90 -12.43
CA LYS A 74 2.59 -19.79 -11.36
C LYS A 74 2.56 -19.14 -9.96
N ILE A 75 2.68 -17.83 -9.88
CA ILE A 75 2.53 -17.04 -8.65
C ILE A 75 1.17 -16.32 -8.71
N ALA A 76 0.40 -16.42 -7.62
CA ALA A 76 -0.81 -15.63 -7.44
C ALA A 76 -0.47 -14.27 -6.80
N LEU A 77 -0.87 -13.20 -7.47
CA LEU A 77 -0.79 -11.81 -7.02
C LEU A 77 -2.21 -11.25 -6.91
N VAL A 78 -2.46 -10.44 -5.90
CA VAL A 78 -3.75 -9.79 -5.65
C VAL A 78 -3.61 -8.30 -5.95
N ASP A 79 -4.44 -7.78 -6.85
CA ASP A 79 -4.56 -6.35 -7.15
C ASP A 79 -5.32 -5.63 -6.03
N LEU A 80 -4.63 -4.77 -5.29
CA LEU A 80 -5.23 -4.08 -4.14
C LEU A 80 -6.32 -3.08 -4.54
N GLU A 81 -6.23 -2.47 -5.72
CA GLU A 81 -7.23 -1.48 -6.18
C GLU A 81 -8.60 -2.15 -6.35
N LYS A 82 -8.65 -3.33 -6.98
CA LYS A 82 -9.88 -4.10 -7.15
C LYS A 82 -10.47 -4.57 -5.81
N VAL A 83 -9.62 -4.98 -4.87
CA VAL A 83 -10.07 -5.36 -3.52
C VAL A 83 -10.72 -4.17 -2.81
N GLU A 84 -10.09 -2.99 -2.85
CA GLU A 84 -10.64 -1.78 -2.24
C GLU A 84 -11.95 -1.32 -2.89
N GLU A 85 -12.05 -1.38 -4.21
CA GLU A 85 -13.28 -1.06 -4.94
C GLU A 85 -14.42 -2.00 -4.52
N TYR A 86 -14.15 -3.30 -4.45
CA TYR A 86 -15.12 -4.30 -3.99
C TYR A 86 -15.58 -4.03 -2.55
N ILE A 87 -14.66 -3.68 -1.64
CA ILE A 87 -15.00 -3.34 -0.25
C ILE A 87 -15.91 -2.10 -0.22
N LYS A 88 -15.61 -1.06 -0.99
CA LYS A 88 -16.40 0.18 -1.02
C LYS A 88 -17.83 -0.08 -1.52
N LEU A 89 -17.98 -0.84 -2.61
CA LEU A 89 -19.29 -1.15 -3.20
C LEU A 89 -20.18 -1.99 -2.27
N ASN A 90 -19.60 -2.92 -1.50
CA ASN A 90 -20.36 -3.80 -0.62
C ASN A 90 -20.57 -3.24 0.80
N ASN A 91 -20.04 -2.05 1.10
CA ASN A 91 -20.24 -1.35 2.37
C ASN A 91 -20.85 0.06 2.18
N SER A 92 -21.41 0.34 1.00
CA SER A 92 -22.16 1.59 0.69
C SER A 92 -23.66 1.42 0.87
#